data_AF-A0A965R8S1-F1
#
_entry.id   AF-A0A965R8S1-F1
#
_cell.length_a   1.000
_cell.length_b   1.000
_cell.length_c   1.000
_cell.angle_alpha   90.00
_cell.angle_beta   90.00
_cell.angle_gamma   90.00
#
_symmetry.space_group_name_H-M   'P 1'
#
loop_
_entity.id
_entity.type
_entity.pdbx_description
1 polymer ?
#
loop_
_entity_poly.entity_id
_entity_poly.type
_entity_poly.pdbx_seq_one_letter_code
_entity_poly.pdbx_strand_id
1 'polypeptide(L)'
;MESILELFKHLTNADWITQHGGLYLVALIVFAETGLFVGFFLPGDSLLFVTGLIIAQSASPFDTAALNLPYWIVLITLAGIIGNLV
;
A
#
# COMPACT_ATOMS: atom_id res chain seq x y z
N MET A 1 -18.37 13.26 -6.14
CA MET A 1 -17.37 13.69 -5.14
C MET A 1 -17.35 12.77 -3.93
N GLU A 2 -18.51 12.27 -3.47
CA GLU A 2 -18.60 11.30 -2.37
C GLU A 2 -17.96 9.93 -2.68
N SER A 3 -18.07 9.41 -3.90
CA SER A 3 -17.50 8.10 -4.26
C SER A 3 -15.97 8.02 -4.18
N ILE A 4 -15.25 9.13 -4.41
CA ILE A 4 -13.77 9.16 -4.26
C ILE A 4 -13.40 9.13 -2.78
N LEU A 5 -14.14 9.86 -1.93
CA LEU A 5 -13.94 9.85 -0.49
C LEU A 5 -14.32 8.50 0.13
N GLU A 6 -15.33 7.81 -0.41
CA GLU A 6 -15.68 6.44 -0.02
C GLU A 6 -14.65 5.41 -0.48
N LEU A 7 -14.09 5.56 -1.68
CA LEU A 7 -12.97 4.76 -2.17
C LEU A 7 -11.75 4.96 -1.26
N PHE A 8 -11.41 6.21 -0.90
CA PHE A 8 -10.34 6.50 0.05
C PHE A 8 -10.61 5.88 1.43
N LYS A 9 -11.85 5.97 1.95
CA LYS A 9 -12.22 5.32 3.22
C LYS A 9 -12.09 3.80 3.15
N HIS A 10 -12.46 3.17 2.02
CA HIS A 10 -12.29 1.73 1.82
C HIS A 10 -10.82 1.34 1.71
N LEU A 11 -10.02 2.12 0.98
CA LEU A 11 -8.58 1.91 0.83
C LEU A 11 -7.81 2.15 2.12
N THR A 12 -8.29 3.01 3.02
CA THR A 12 -7.65 3.32 4.31
C THR A 12 -8.15 2.41 5.44
N ASN A 13 -9.13 1.52 5.19
CA ASN A 13 -9.61 0.58 6.20
C ASN A 13 -8.69 -0.64 6.29
N ALA A 14 -8.00 -0.76 7.43
CA ALA A 14 -7.05 -1.82 7.71
C ALA A 14 -7.63 -3.24 7.57
N ASP A 15 -8.87 -3.45 8.02
CA ASP A 15 -9.58 -4.72 7.89
C ASP A 15 -9.81 -5.14 6.43
N TRP A 16 -10.12 -4.18 5.55
CA TRP A 16 -10.38 -4.44 4.13
C TRP A 16 -9.09 -4.77 3.37
N ILE A 17 -8.01 -4.02 3.65
CA ILE A 17 -6.66 -4.26 3.12
C ILE A 17 -6.15 -5.64 3.52
N THR A 18 -6.36 -6.03 4.77
CA THR A 18 -5.82 -7.31 5.28
C THR A 18 -6.58 -8.52 4.70
N GLN A 19 -7.89 -8.42 4.52
CA GLN A 19 -8.71 -9.55 4.03
C GLN A 19 -8.63 -9.78 2.51
N HIS A 20 -8.27 -8.78 1.70
CA HIS A 20 -8.25 -8.88 0.23
C HIS A 20 -6.85 -8.73 -0.39
N GLY A 21 -5.77 -8.82 0.39
CA GLY A 21 -4.40 -8.69 -0.14
C GLY A 21 -4.01 -7.26 -0.51
N GLY A 22 -4.59 -6.27 0.18
CA GLY A 22 -4.41 -4.85 -0.07
C GLY A 22 -2.98 -4.32 0.08
N LEU A 23 -2.06 -5.08 0.67
CA LEU A 23 -0.64 -4.74 0.68
C LEU A 23 -0.04 -4.73 -0.74
N TYR A 24 -0.49 -5.62 -1.63
CA TYR A 24 -0.14 -5.58 -3.05
C TYR A 24 -0.81 -4.41 -3.78
N LEU A 25 -2.02 -4.05 -3.35
CA LEU A 25 -2.73 -2.89 -3.89
C LEU A 25 -2.02 -1.59 -3.51
N VAL A 26 -1.45 -1.49 -2.31
CA VAL A 26 -0.60 -0.35 -1.90
C VAL A 26 0.66 -0.26 -2.78
N ALA A 27 1.31 -1.38 -3.09
CA ALA A 27 2.44 -1.39 -4.02
C ALA A 27 2.03 -0.93 -5.44
N LEU A 28 0.83 -1.32 -5.91
CA LEU A 28 0.29 -0.86 -7.19
C LEU A 28 -0.03 0.64 -7.17
N ILE A 29 -0.57 1.16 -6.07
CA ILE A 29 -0.83 2.60 -5.92
C ILE A 29 0.48 3.39 -5.95
N VAL A 30 1.52 2.95 -5.24
CA VAL A 30 2.85 3.59 -5.28
C VAL A 30 3.44 3.54 -6.67
N PHE A 31 3.32 2.41 -7.37
CA PHE A 31 3.74 2.29 -8.77
C PHE A 31 2.96 3.27 -9.67
N ALA A 32 1.64 3.37 -9.49
CA ALA A 32 0.81 4.27 -10.27
C ALA A 32 1.11 5.75 -9.98
N GLU A 33 1.35 6.13 -8.72
CA GLU A 33 1.71 7.49 -8.33
C GLU A 33 3.08 7.92 -8.88
N THR A 34 4.05 6.99 -8.91
CA THR A 34 5.41 7.27 -9.38
C THR A 34 5.62 7.13 -10.89
N GLY A 35 4.81 6.31 -11.59
CA GLY A 35 4.95 6.05 -13.03
C GLY A 35 3.79 6.49 -13.92
N LEU A 36 2.57 6.63 -13.40
CA LEU A 36 1.45 7.17 -14.16
C LEU A 36 1.14 8.59 -13.64
N PHE A 37 1.23 9.60 -14.50
CA PHE A 37 0.77 10.97 -14.14
C PHE A 37 -0.70 11.04 -13.70
N VAL A 38 -1.50 10.01 -13.99
CA VAL A 38 -2.88 9.81 -13.50
C VAL A 38 -2.95 9.38 -12.03
N GLY A 39 -1.89 8.76 -11.50
CA GLY A 39 -1.82 8.27 -10.13
C GLY A 39 -1.64 9.34 -9.05
N PHE A 40 -1.28 10.58 -9.43
CA PHE A 40 -1.10 11.71 -8.50
C PHE A 40 -2.36 12.08 -7.70
N PHE A 41 -3.54 11.60 -8.13
CA PHE A 41 -4.80 11.81 -7.40
C PHE A 41 -5.04 10.78 -6.29
N LEU A 42 -4.19 9.76 -6.13
CA LEU A 42 -4.33 8.73 -5.10
C LEU A 42 -3.52 9.08 -3.83
N PRO A 43 -3.99 8.69 -2.63
CA PRO A 43 -3.36 9.05 -1.36
C PRO A 43 -2.27 8.04 -0.97
N GLY A 44 -1.21 7.93 -1.76
CA GLY A 44 -0.15 6.92 -1.55
C GLY A 44 0.51 6.99 -0.17
N ASP A 45 0.94 8.18 0.27
CA ASP A 45 1.66 8.36 1.55
C ASP A 45 0.84 7.93 2.78
N SER A 46 -0.44 8.29 2.81
CA SER A 46 -1.34 7.95 3.92
C SER A 46 -1.61 6.45 3.97
N LEU A 47 -1.72 5.81 2.80
CA LEU A 47 -1.87 4.36 2.68
C LEU A 47 -0.60 3.61 3.11
N LEU A 48 0.59 4.16 2.81
CA LEU A 48 1.86 3.60 3.29
C LEU A 48 1.98 3.65 4.80
N PHE A 49 1.53 4.74 5.44
CA PHE A 49 1.50 4.83 6.90
C PHE A 49 0.57 3.78 7.53
N VAL A 50 -0.66 3.65 7.02
CA VAL A 50 -1.63 2.66 7.48
C VAL A 50 -1.13 1.24 7.23
N THR A 51 -0.49 1.00 6.09
CA THR A 51 0.15 -0.28 5.74
C THR A 51 1.25 -0.65 6.74
N GLY A 52 2.13 0.28 7.08
CA GLY A 52 3.16 0.06 8.11
C GLY A 52 2.56 -0.29 9.47
N LEU A 53 1.47 0.37 9.85
CA LEU A 53 0.74 0.08 11.09
C LEU A 53 0.08 -1.31 11.08
N ILE A 54 -0.50 -1.72 9.95
CA ILE A 54 -1.09 -3.06 9.77
C ILE A 54 -0.04 -4.17 9.85
N ILE A 55 1.11 -3.98 9.17
CA ILE A 55 2.22 -4.93 9.19
C ILE A 55 2.78 -5.07 10.62
N ALA A 56 2.87 -3.96 11.35
CA ALA A 56 3.30 -3.97 12.75
C ALA A 56 2.28 -4.64 13.70
N GLN A 57 0.99 -4.58 13.39
CA GLN A 57 -0.06 -5.11 14.26
C GLN A 57 -0.37 -6.58 14.03
N SER A 58 -0.57 -7.05 12.79
CA SER A 58 -0.89 -8.46 12.47
C SER A 58 -1.05 -8.73 10.95
N ALA A 59 -0.05 -8.42 10.12
CA ALA A 59 -0.04 -8.94 8.74
C ALA A 59 1.14 -9.88 8.53
N SER A 60 0.87 -11.17 8.79
CA SER A 60 1.83 -12.24 8.59
C SER A 60 1.41 -13.14 7.44
N PRO A 61 2.27 -13.23 6.41
CA PRO A 61 2.50 -14.47 5.68
C PRO A 61 3.65 -15.31 6.32
N PHE A 62 4.47 -14.75 7.22
CA PHE A 62 5.56 -15.46 7.92
C PHE A 62 5.46 -15.38 9.45
N ASP A 63 5.70 -16.51 10.13
CA ASP A 63 5.63 -16.68 11.60
C ASP A 63 6.47 -15.66 12.41
N THR A 64 7.40 -14.95 11.76
CA THR A 64 8.26 -13.96 12.41
C THR A 64 7.87 -12.53 11.99
N ALA A 65 7.24 -11.79 12.91
CA ALA A 65 6.85 -10.39 12.70
C ALA A 65 8.02 -9.48 12.26
N ALA A 66 9.24 -9.78 12.73
CA ALA A 66 10.45 -9.03 12.38
C ALA A 66 10.86 -9.14 10.90
N LEU A 67 10.41 -10.17 10.17
CA LEU A 67 10.74 -10.37 8.75
C LEU A 67 9.68 -9.79 7.81
N ASN A 68 8.44 -9.64 8.28
CA ASN A 68 7.36 -9.08 7.45
C ASN A 68 7.60 -7.61 7.11
N LEU A 69 8.08 -6.82 8.07
CA LEU A 69 8.35 -5.40 7.87
C LEU A 69 9.43 -5.12 6.80
N PRO A 70 10.65 -5.69 6.85
CA PRO A 70 11.65 -5.48 5.81
C PRO A 70 11.21 -6.05 4.45
N TYR A 71 10.47 -7.16 4.42
CA TYR A 71 9.93 -7.72 3.17
C TYR A 71 9.04 -6.73 2.43
N TRP A 72 8.04 -6.16 3.12
CA TRP A 72 7.11 -5.21 2.52
C TRP A 72 7.78 -3.88 2.15
N ILE A 73 8.75 -3.42 2.96
CA ILE A 73 9.55 -2.23 2.64
C ILE A 73 10.30 -2.43 1.31
N VAL A 74 10.99 -3.55 1.14
CA VAL A 74 11.73 -3.84 -0.10
C VAL A 74 10.78 -3.93 -1.29
N LEU A 75 9.65 -4.63 -1.15
CA LEU A 75 8.67 -4.81 -2.22
C LEU A 75 8.07 -3.48 -2.69
N ILE A 76 7.63 -2.63 -1.76
CA ILE A 76 7.05 -1.32 -2.06
C ILE A 76 8.11 -0.38 -2.66
N THR A 77 9.35 -0.43 -2.14
CA THR A 77 10.46 0.38 -2.69
C THR A 77 10.74 -0.01 -4.14
N LEU A 78 10.80 -1.31 -4.44
CA LEU A 78 10.97 -1.79 -5.81
C LEU A 78 9.80 -1.35 -6.71
N ALA A 79 8.57 -1.41 -6.22
CA ALA A 79 7.40 -0.95 -6.97
C ALA A 79 7.50 0.55 -7.33
N GLY A 80 7.94 1.40 -6.40
CA GLY A 80 8.17 2.82 -6.67
C GLY A 80 9.32 3.09 -7.63
N ILE A 81 10.42 2.34 -7.53
CA ILE A 81 11.55 2.45 -8.48
C ILE A 81 11.10 2.05 -9.88
N ILE A 82 10.39 0.92 -10.03
CA ILE A 82 9.88 0.47 -11.32
C ILE A 82 8.84 1.45 -11.86
N GLY A 83 7.99 2.01 -11.01
CA GLY A 83 7.04 3.05 -11.39
C GLY A 83 7.76 4.25 -12.00
N ASN A 84 8.77 4.78 -11.33
CA ASN A 84 9.58 5.89 -11.85
C ASN A 84 10.30 5.59 -13.20
N LEU A 85 10.47 4.31 -13.59
CA LEU A 85 11.08 3.93 -14.87
C LEU A 85 10.09 3.91 -16.04
N VAL A 86 8.79 3.93 -15.77
CA VAL A 86 7.70 3.94 -16.75
C VAL A 86 7.32 5.38 -17.11
#